data_AF-A0AAW5EBX7-F1
#
_entry.id   AF-A0AAW5EBX7-F1
#
_cell.length_a   1.000
_cell.length_b   1.000
_cell.length_c   1.000
_cell.angle_alpha   90.00
_cell.angle_beta   90.00
_cell.angle_gamma   90.00
#
_symmetry.space_group_name_H-M   'P 1'
#
loop_
_entity.id
_entity.type
_entity.pdbx_description
1 polymer ?
#
loop_
_entity_poly.entity_id
_entity_poly.type
_entity_poly.pdbx_seq_one_letter_code
_entity_poly.pdbx_strand_id
1 'polypeptide(L)'
;YDITLSYVDLSVSNSVEKAMKLPTENNLLFLSNFQVLKPLEREKLLEFIKNKSVILHTNSNIEDLELPCINLSDNEKNIDSNQILTIDEYVKYIILNYQNVFPDTDLSKKLGISRKSLWEKR
;
A
#
# COMPACT_ATOMS: atom_id res chain seq x y z
N TYR A 1 15.45 -15.51 -25.33
CA TYR A 1 14.41 -14.48 -25.42
C TYR A 1 14.58 -13.57 -24.22
N ASP A 2 15.19 -12.40 -24.42
CA ASP A 2 15.29 -11.38 -23.37
C ASP A 2 13.91 -10.77 -23.13
N ILE A 3 13.45 -10.81 -21.88
CA ILE A 3 12.24 -10.12 -21.44
C ILE A 3 12.70 -8.75 -20.95
N THR A 4 12.15 -7.70 -21.54
CA THR A 4 12.40 -6.34 -21.09
C THR A 4 11.42 -5.98 -19.97
N LEU A 5 11.87 -5.25 -18.95
CA LEU A 5 11.00 -4.76 -17.87
C LEU A 5 10.81 -3.26 -18.06
N SER A 6 9.57 -2.82 -18.22
CA SER A 6 9.23 -1.40 -18.37
C SER A 6 8.44 -0.91 -17.16
N TYR A 7 8.99 0.08 -16.46
CA TYR A 7 8.35 0.70 -15.29
C TYR A 7 7.56 1.95 -15.69
N VAL A 8 6.33 2.07 -15.19
CA VAL A 8 5.50 3.28 -15.32
C VAL A 8 4.87 3.63 -13.98
N ASP A 9 5.08 4.88 -13.57
CA ASP A 9 4.40 5.45 -12.41
C ASP A 9 3.07 6.09 -12.82
N LEU A 10 1.96 5.55 -12.33
CA LEU A 10 0.61 6.02 -12.67
C LEU A 10 0.25 7.36 -12.00
N SER A 11 1.04 7.83 -11.03
CA SER A 11 0.85 9.15 -10.43
C SER A 11 1.25 10.31 -11.35
N VAL A 12 2.04 10.04 -12.39
CA VAL A 12 2.52 11.05 -13.35
C VAL A 12 1.45 11.33 -14.41
N SER A 13 1.34 12.58 -14.84
CA SER A 13 0.42 12.97 -15.91
C SER A 13 0.69 12.20 -17.23
N ASN A 14 -0.40 11.80 -17.89
CA ASN A 14 -0.42 10.98 -19.11
C ASN A 14 0.29 9.61 -18.96
N SER A 15 0.39 9.08 -17.75
CA SER A 15 1.00 7.77 -17.46
C SER A 15 0.27 6.61 -18.14
N VAL A 16 -1.06 6.65 -18.19
CA VAL A 16 -1.88 5.62 -18.85
C VAL A 16 -1.59 5.56 -20.35
N GLU A 17 -1.49 6.71 -21.02
CA GLU A 17 -1.14 6.77 -22.44
C GLU A 17 0.29 6.27 -22.70
N LYS A 18 1.23 6.56 -21.80
CA LYS A 18 2.60 6.03 -21.88
C LYS A 18 2.63 4.51 -21.73
N ALA A 19 1.87 3.97 -20.76
CA ALA A 19 1.72 2.53 -20.59
C ALA A 19 1.13 1.86 -21.83
N MET A 20 0.16 2.51 -22.49
CA MET A 20 -0.47 2.01 -23.72
C MET A 20 0.44 2.05 -24.94
N LYS A 21 1.38 2.99 -25.01
CA LYS A 21 2.34 3.16 -26.12
C LYS A 21 3.55 2.23 -26.04
N LEU A 22 3.77 1.55 -24.91
CA LEU A 22 4.91 0.66 -24.75
C LEU A 22 4.74 -0.64 -25.54
N PRO A 23 5.82 -1.16 -26.15
CA PRO A 23 5.77 -2.44 -26.85
C PRO A 23 5.35 -3.53 -25.88
N THR A 24 4.41 -4.36 -26.31
CA THR A 24 3.84 -5.41 -25.46
C THR A 24 4.40 -6.80 -25.75
N GLU A 25 5.12 -6.94 -26.85
CA GLU A 25 5.80 -8.18 -27.22
C GLU A 25 7.09 -8.30 -26.40
N ASN A 26 7.27 -9.41 -25.69
CA ASN A 26 8.47 -9.69 -24.88
C ASN A 26 8.80 -8.62 -23.81
N ASN A 27 7.78 -7.91 -23.30
CA ASN A 27 7.92 -6.85 -22.31
C ASN A 27 6.98 -7.08 -21.13
N LEU A 28 7.53 -7.00 -19.92
CA LEU A 28 6.80 -7.03 -18.66
C LEU A 28 6.60 -5.59 -18.19
N LEU A 29 5.36 -5.13 -18.11
CA LEU A 29 5.06 -3.79 -17.62
C LEU A 29 4.87 -3.83 -16.11
N PHE A 30 5.59 -2.98 -15.38
CA PHE A 30 5.35 -2.74 -13.96
C PHE A 30 4.69 -1.37 -13.79
N LEU A 31 3.45 -1.36 -13.28
CA LEU A 31 2.65 -0.18 -13.08
C LEU A 31 2.50 0.07 -11.58
N SER A 32 2.99 1.21 -11.08
CA SER A 32 2.86 1.60 -9.67
C SER A 32 1.79 2.68 -9.47
N ASN A 33 1.33 2.83 -8.23
CA ASN A 33 0.40 3.90 -7.81
C ASN A 33 -0.99 3.85 -8.46
N PHE A 34 -1.53 2.64 -8.72
CA PHE A 34 -2.86 2.47 -9.30
C PHE A 34 -3.97 3.18 -8.51
N GLN A 35 -3.81 3.34 -7.20
CA GLN A 35 -4.76 4.03 -6.33
C GLN A 35 -5.02 5.49 -6.73
N VAL A 36 -4.07 6.14 -7.41
CA VAL A 36 -4.17 7.56 -7.80
C VAL A 36 -5.06 7.76 -9.03
N LEU A 37 -5.27 6.70 -9.83
CA LEU A 37 -6.05 6.80 -11.07
C LEU A 37 -7.54 7.05 -10.81
N LYS A 38 -8.15 7.86 -11.67
CA LYS A 38 -9.60 8.09 -11.70
C LYS A 38 -10.35 6.84 -12.19
N PRO A 39 -11.62 6.63 -11.78
CA PRO A 39 -12.39 5.45 -12.16
C PRO A 39 -12.40 5.15 -13.67
N LEU A 40 -12.56 6.19 -14.50
CA LEU A 40 -12.61 6.08 -15.95
C LEU A 40 -11.25 5.69 -16.58
N GLU A 41 -10.14 6.08 -15.95
CA GLU A 41 -8.80 5.67 -16.38
C GLU A 41 -8.45 4.26 -15.92
N ARG A 42 -8.95 3.86 -14.73
CA ARG A 42 -8.81 2.49 -14.23
C ARG A 42 -9.47 1.50 -15.16
N GLU A 43 -10.71 1.72 -15.56
CA GLU A 43 -11.44 0.82 -16.47
C GLU A 43 -10.70 0.62 -17.80
N LYS A 44 -10.21 1.72 -18.40
CA LYS A 44 -9.39 1.68 -19.62
C LYS A 44 -8.09 0.90 -19.43
N LEU A 45 -7.40 1.09 -18.30
CA LEU A 45 -6.17 0.37 -18.03
C LEU A 45 -6.45 -1.12 -17.80
N LEU A 46 -7.51 -1.45 -17.06
CA LEU A 46 -7.91 -2.83 -16.80
C LEU A 46 -8.27 -3.58 -18.09
N GLU A 47 -8.98 -2.94 -19.01
CA GLU A 47 -9.27 -3.51 -20.32
C GLU A 47 -7.98 -3.75 -21.13
N PHE A 48 -7.03 -2.82 -21.08
CA PHE A 48 -5.74 -2.95 -21.77
C PHE A 48 -4.89 -4.11 -21.23
N ILE A 49 -4.84 -4.30 -19.90
CA ILE A 49 -3.95 -5.30 -19.28
C ILE A 49 -4.46 -6.74 -19.36
N LYS A 50 -5.76 -6.98 -19.64
CA LYS A 50 -6.38 -8.33 -19.63
C LYS A 50 -5.64 -9.38 -20.48
N ASN A 51 -5.00 -8.97 -21.57
CA ASN A 51 -4.28 -9.87 -22.49
C ASN A 51 -2.76 -9.64 -22.49
N LYS A 52 -2.20 -9.04 -21.43
CA LYS A 52 -0.81 -8.56 -21.40
C LYS A 52 -0.11 -9.01 -20.11
N SER A 53 1.22 -9.19 -20.20
CA SER A 53 2.04 -9.46 -19.02
C SER A 53 2.30 -8.16 -18.26
N VAL A 54 1.53 -7.91 -17.21
CA VAL A 54 1.59 -6.68 -16.42
C VAL A 54 1.57 -7.00 -14.93
N ILE A 55 2.43 -6.32 -14.17
CA ILE A 55 2.42 -6.29 -12.71
C ILE A 55 1.82 -4.94 -12.30
N LEU A 56 0.73 -4.99 -11.55
CA LEU A 56 0.08 -3.82 -11.00
C LEU A 56 0.33 -3.75 -9.50
N HIS A 57 0.88 -2.63 -9.04
CA HIS A 57 1.08 -2.36 -7.62
C HIS A 57 0.10 -1.28 -7.14
N THR A 58 -0.61 -1.60 -6.06
CA THR A 58 -1.59 -0.73 -5.41
C THR A 58 -1.45 -0.82 -3.89
N ASN A 59 -1.68 0.31 -3.21
CA ASN A 59 -1.80 0.34 -1.74
C ASN A 59 -3.26 0.41 -1.28
N SER A 60 -4.21 0.34 -2.20
CA SER A 60 -5.65 0.32 -1.89
C SER A 60 -6.21 -1.06 -2.14
N ASN A 61 -7.17 -1.46 -1.28
CA ASN A 61 -7.90 -2.70 -1.46
C ASN A 61 -8.69 -2.63 -2.78
N ILE A 62 -8.47 -3.60 -3.66
CA ILE A 62 -9.19 -3.72 -4.93
C ILE A 62 -10.09 -4.95 -4.80
N GLU A 63 -11.30 -4.75 -4.30
CA GLU A 63 -12.28 -5.83 -4.08
C GLU A 63 -12.92 -6.31 -5.40
N ASP A 64 -12.71 -5.59 -6.51
CA ASP A 64 -13.46 -5.74 -7.77
C ASP A 64 -12.62 -6.30 -8.93
N LEU A 65 -11.45 -6.88 -8.67
CA LEU A 65 -10.59 -7.39 -9.75
C LEU A 65 -10.70 -8.91 -9.90
N GLU A 66 -11.35 -9.36 -10.98
CA GLU A 66 -11.28 -10.74 -11.48
C GLU A 66 -9.89 -11.09 -12.08
N LEU A 67 -8.82 -10.52 -11.54
CA LEU A 67 -7.45 -10.75 -11.96
C LEU A 67 -6.69 -11.49 -10.85
N PRO A 68 -5.75 -12.38 -11.20
CA PRO A 68 -4.91 -13.05 -10.22
C PRO A 68 -4.10 -12.00 -9.45
N CYS A 69 -4.47 -11.78 -8.19
CA CYS A 69 -3.83 -10.83 -7.30
C CYS A 69 -3.01 -11.55 -6.24
N ILE A 70 -1.85 -10.98 -5.92
CA ILE A 70 -1.04 -11.42 -4.78
C ILE A 70 -1.12 -10.29 -3.76
N ASN A 71 -1.79 -10.54 -2.64
CA ASN A 71 -1.82 -9.60 -1.53
C ASN A 71 -0.59 -9.85 -0.64
N LEU A 72 0.28 -8.84 -0.55
CA LEU A 72 1.47 -8.87 0.30
C LEU A 72 1.21 -8.25 1.68
N SER A 73 -0.06 -8.11 2.10
CA SER A 73 -0.42 -7.67 3.45
C SER A 73 0.10 -8.68 4.47
N ASP A 74 1.16 -8.30 5.18
CA ASP A 74 1.50 -8.95 6.43
C ASP A 74 0.28 -8.80 7.35
N ASN A 75 -0.19 -9.89 7.95
CA ASN A 75 -1.29 -9.87 8.92
C ASN A 75 -0.93 -9.10 10.21
N GLU A 76 0.24 -8.47 10.27
CA GLU A 76 0.51 -7.42 11.23
C GLU A 76 -0.48 -6.29 10.99
N LYS A 77 -1.41 -6.14 11.93
CA LYS A 77 -2.36 -5.03 12.07
C LYS A 77 -1.64 -3.70 11.89
N ASN A 78 -1.34 -3.30 10.66
CA ASN A 78 -0.99 -1.93 10.38
C ASN A 78 -2.28 -1.17 10.62
N ILE A 79 -2.24 -0.17 11.49
CA ILE A 79 -3.37 0.74 11.71
C ILE A 79 -3.90 1.09 10.32
N ASP A 80 -5.12 0.66 10.02
CA ASP A 80 -5.78 1.04 8.78
C ASP A 80 -5.71 2.56 8.71
N SER A 81 -4.97 3.09 7.73
CA SER A 81 -4.68 4.52 7.63
C SER A 81 -5.94 5.38 7.52
N ASN A 82 -7.09 4.73 7.30
CA ASN A 82 -8.40 5.33 7.17
C ASN A 82 -9.26 5.24 8.45
N GLN A 83 -8.81 4.56 9.51
CA GLN A 83 -9.53 4.49 10.77
C GLN A 83 -9.00 5.55 11.75
N ILE A 84 -9.88 6.45 12.19
CA ILE A 84 -9.56 7.38 13.28
C ILE A 84 -9.59 6.56 14.58
N LEU A 85 -8.43 6.42 15.23
CA LEU A 85 -8.32 5.82 16.55
C LEU A 85 -8.57 6.87 17.63
N THR A 86 -9.22 6.46 18.71
CA THR A 86 -9.19 7.25 19.94
C THR A 86 -7.76 7.29 20.50
N ILE A 87 -7.48 8.31 21.33
CA ILE A 87 -6.18 8.44 22.00
C ILE A 87 -5.84 7.15 22.77
N ASP A 88 -6.83 6.52 23.42
CA ASP A 88 -6.62 5.29 24.19
C ASP A 88 -6.26 4.10 23.30
N GLU A 89 -6.95 3.92 22.18
CA GLU A 89 -6.68 2.85 21.21
C GLU A 89 -5.30 3.02 20.57
N TYR A 90 -4.92 4.25 20.22
CA TYR A 90 -3.58 4.54 19.70
C TYR A 90 -2.50 4.19 20.72
N VAL A 91 -2.67 4.60 21.98
CA VAL A 91 -1.71 4.29 23.05
C VAL A 91 -1.58 2.77 23.23
N LYS A 92 -2.70 2.04 23.30
CA LYS A 92 -2.70 0.57 23.42
C LYS A 92 -2.00 -0.09 22.24
N TYR A 93 -2.29 0.35 21.03
CA TYR A 93 -1.64 -0.15 19.83
C TYR A 93 -0.12 0.00 19.90
N ILE A 94 0.35 1.19 20.27
CA ILE A 94 1.79 1.45 20.35
C ILE A 94 2.44 0.59 21.44
N ILE A 95 1.82 0.45 22.62
CA ILE A 95 2.33 -0.43 23.68
C ILE A 95 2.44 -1.87 23.16
N LEU A 96 1.36 -2.41 22.57
CA LEU A 96 1.33 -3.81 22.14
C LEU A 96 2.43 -4.15 21.13
N ASN A 97 2.63 -3.29 20.14
CA ASN A 97 3.58 -3.55 19.05
C ASN A 97 5.04 -3.22 19.42
N TYR A 98 5.26 -2.24 20.30
CA TYR A 98 6.60 -1.68 20.49
C TYR A 98 7.18 -1.87 21.90
N GLN A 99 6.44 -2.40 22.86
CA GLN A 99 6.92 -2.67 24.23
C GLN A 99 8.15 -3.59 24.31
N ASN A 100 8.35 -4.45 23.31
CA ASN A 100 9.48 -5.37 23.24
C ASN A 100 10.67 -4.79 22.46
N VAL A 101 10.45 -3.68 21.75
CA VAL A 101 11.44 -3.02 20.88
C VAL A 101 12.04 -1.79 21.56
N PHE A 102 11.24 -1.06 22.34
CA PHE A 102 11.64 0.17 23.01
C PHE A 102 11.42 0.10 24.52
N PRO A 103 12.31 0.68 25.34
CA PRO A 103 12.10 0.78 26.77
C PRO A 103 10.94 1.72 27.08
N ASP A 104 10.27 1.49 28.22
CA ASP A 104 9.13 2.30 28.70
C ASP A 104 9.47 3.80 28.77
N THR A 105 10.74 4.11 29.00
CA THR A 105 11.25 5.47 29.08
C THR A 105 11.14 6.24 27.76
N ASP A 106 11.30 5.55 26.64
CA ASP A 106 11.22 6.14 25.30
C ASP A 106 9.80 6.08 24.75
N LEU A 107 9.06 5.01 25.05
CA LEU A 107 7.64 4.92 24.70
C LEU A 107 6.82 6.01 25.39
N SER A 108 7.01 6.24 26.69
CA SER A 108 6.25 7.27 27.41
C SER A 108 6.52 8.67 26.86
N LYS A 109 7.78 8.96 26.49
CA LYS A 109 8.16 10.24 25.85
C LYS A 109 7.52 10.40 24.48
N LYS A 110 7.54 9.35 23.64
CA LYS A 110 6.94 9.37 22.30
C LYS A 110 5.42 9.51 22.33
N LEU A 111 4.78 8.91 23.33
CA LEU A 111 3.33 8.99 23.56
C LEU A 111 2.89 10.27 24.30
N GLY A 112 3.83 11.07 24.82
CA GLY A 112 3.51 12.28 25.58
C GLY A 112 2.84 12.01 26.93
N ILE A 113 3.04 10.82 27.52
CA ILE A 113 2.45 10.40 28.79
C ILE A 113 3.52 10.09 29.83
N SER A 114 3.11 10.04 31.11
CA SER A 114 4.02 9.60 32.18
C SER A 114 4.29 8.10 32.10
N ARG A 115 5.45 7.64 32.59
CA ARG A 115 5.76 6.20 32.69
C ARG A 115 4.75 5.44 33.53
N LYS A 116 4.23 6.07 34.59
CA LYS A 116 3.16 5.51 35.42
C LYS A 116 1.89 5.29 34.60
N SER A 117 1.47 6.29 33.83
CA SER A 117 0.28 6.20 32.97
C SER A 117 0.45 5.19 31.83
N LEU A 118 1.66 5.03 31.30
CA LEU A 118 1.99 3.97 30.33
C LEU A 118 1.76 2.58 30.94
N TRP A 119 2.25 2.36 32.18
CA TRP A 119 2.09 1.09 32.88
C TRP A 119 0.63 0.77 33.22
N GLU A 120 -0.16 1.77 33.61
CA GLU A 120 -1.60 1.61 33.88
C GLU A 120 -2.43 1.28 32.63
N LYS A 121 -1.88 1.54 31.43
CA LYS A 121 -2.53 1.28 30.14
C LYS A 121 -2.08 0.00 29.44
N ARG A 122 -1.07 -0.68 30.00
CA ARG A 122 -0.60 -1.99 29.55
C ARG A 122 -1.59 -3.07 29.98
#